data_AF-A0A7J0GTZ2-F1
#
_entry.id   AF-A0A7J0GTZ2-F1
#
_cell.length_a   1.000
_cell.length_b   1.000
_cell.length_c   1.000
_cell.angle_alpha   90.00
_cell.angle_beta   90.00
_cell.angle_gamma   90.00
#
_symmetry.space_group_name_H-M   'P 1'
#
loop_
_entity.id
_entity.type
_entity.pdbx_description
1 polymer ?
#
loop_
_entity_poly.entity_id
_entity_poly.type
_entity_poly.pdbx_seq_one_letter_code
_entity_poly.pdbx_strand_id
1 'polypeptide(L)'
;MSLFYRPWPFGKKGKAPYVGVITHGFVLDERGLKMSKSLGNVVDPSIVIGGGKNQGEAPSYGADVLRLWVSSVDYTGDVMIGPQVLRQMSDIYRKLRGTLRFLLANLHDWEACSCFLITIAIGFTPPLR
;
A
#
# COMPACT_ATOMS: atom_id res chain seq x y z
N MET A 1 7.24 12.14 -11.62
CA MET A 1 7.02 11.57 -12.97
C MET A 1 7.80 10.26 -13.17
N SER A 2 7.58 9.26 -12.32
CA SER A 2 7.97 7.86 -12.54
C SER A 2 6.91 7.13 -13.36
N LEU A 3 7.10 7.04 -14.67
CA LEU A 3 6.23 6.24 -15.55
C LEU A 3 6.51 4.75 -15.33
N PHE A 4 5.48 3.99 -14.94
CA PHE A 4 5.53 2.53 -14.89
C PHE A 4 5.08 1.98 -16.26
N TYR A 5 5.98 1.36 -17.01
CA TYR A 5 5.74 0.92 -18.40
C TYR A 5 5.78 -0.61 -18.56
N ARG A 6 4.78 -1.16 -19.28
CA ARG A 6 4.92 -2.42 -20.04
C ARG A 6 5.03 -2.11 -21.52
N PRO A 7 6.21 -2.29 -22.16
CA PRO A 7 6.34 -2.08 -23.59
C PRO A 7 5.65 -3.19 -24.39
N TRP A 8 4.97 -2.81 -25.48
CA TRP A 8 4.41 -3.74 -26.47
C TRP A 8 5.50 -4.03 -27.53
N PRO A 9 5.76 -5.28 -27.94
CA PRO A 9 6.95 -5.59 -28.73
C PRO A 9 6.95 -5.12 -30.19
N PHE A 10 5.85 -4.65 -30.78
CA PHE A 10 5.84 -4.21 -32.18
C PHE A 10 4.90 -3.03 -32.46
N GLY A 11 5.49 -1.92 -32.91
CA GLY A 11 4.76 -0.72 -33.32
C GLY A 11 3.86 -0.97 -34.53
N LYS A 12 2.55 -0.73 -34.37
CA LYS A 12 1.62 -0.54 -35.48
C LYS A 12 1.40 0.96 -35.70
N LYS A 13 1.71 1.44 -36.90
CA LYS A 13 1.46 2.82 -37.34
C LYS A 13 -0.04 3.14 -37.22
N GLY A 14 -0.39 4.19 -36.47
CA GLY A 14 -1.74 4.76 -36.41
C GLY A 14 -2.55 4.56 -35.11
N LYS A 15 -2.02 3.85 -34.11
CA LYS A 15 -2.65 3.76 -32.76
C LYS A 15 -1.71 4.33 -31.69
N ALA A 16 -2.28 5.03 -30.72
CA ALA A 16 -1.52 5.54 -29.58
C ALA A 16 -0.81 4.37 -28.85
N PRO A 17 0.46 4.54 -28.46
CA PRO A 17 1.27 3.47 -27.86
C PRO A 17 0.76 3.01 -26.49
N TYR A 18 -0.20 3.75 -25.91
CA TYR A 18 -0.80 3.46 -24.60
C TYR A 18 -2.32 3.67 -24.69
N VAL A 19 -3.09 2.80 -24.03
CA VAL A 19 -4.55 2.90 -23.94
C VAL A 19 -4.98 3.96 -22.92
N GLY A 20 -4.16 4.21 -21.91
CA GLY A 20 -4.38 5.24 -20.90
C GLY A 20 -3.06 5.66 -20.26
N VAL A 21 -2.96 6.94 -19.91
CA VAL A 21 -1.78 7.53 -19.26
C VAL A 21 -2.20 7.96 -17.86
N ILE A 22 -1.55 7.38 -16.84
CA ILE A 22 -1.73 7.79 -15.45
C ILE A 22 -0.54 8.66 -15.08
N THR A 23 -0.82 9.92 -14.80
CA THR A 23 0.15 10.88 -14.27
C THR A 23 -0.03 11.00 -12.77
N HIS A 24 1.08 11.02 -12.03
CA HIS A 24 1.11 11.34 -10.60
C HIS A 24 1.81 12.69 -10.43
N GLY A 25 1.33 13.49 -9.47
CA GLY A 25 1.97 14.74 -9.08
C GLY A 25 3.36 14.53 -8.49
N PHE A 26 4.05 15.64 -8.22
CA PHE A 26 5.35 15.59 -7.56
C PHE A 26 5.19 15.48 -6.06
N VAL A 27 6.15 14.78 -5.45
CA VAL A 27 6.33 14.84 -4.01
C VAL A 27 7.06 16.15 -3.69
N LEU A 28 6.48 16.93 -2.80
CA LEU A 28 6.99 18.18 -2.27
C LEU A 28 7.55 17.94 -0.88
N ASP A 29 8.53 18.74 -0.50
CA ASP A 29 9.04 18.83 0.87
C ASP A 29 8.03 19.54 1.79
N GLU A 30 8.24 19.55 3.11
CA GLU A 30 7.36 20.21 4.10
C GLU A 30 7.16 21.70 3.81
N ARG A 31 8.13 22.32 3.11
CA ARG A 31 8.11 23.74 2.73
C ARG A 31 7.40 24.00 1.40
N GLY A 32 6.77 22.97 0.80
CA GLY A 32 6.12 23.05 -0.52
C GLY A 32 7.09 23.18 -1.68
N LEU A 33 8.39 22.96 -1.45
CA LEU A 33 9.41 22.99 -2.50
C LEU A 33 9.52 21.62 -3.15
N LYS A 34 9.73 21.62 -4.48
CA LYS A 34 9.95 20.40 -5.22
C LYS A 34 11.25 19.73 -4.79
N MET A 35 11.15 18.42 -4.54
CA MET A 35 12.28 17.59 -4.19
C MET A 35 13.35 17.61 -5.30
N SER A 36 14.56 18.04 -4.97
CA SER A 36 15.69 18.05 -5.91
C SER A 36 17.00 17.71 -5.20
N LYS A 37 17.89 17.01 -5.92
CA LYS A 37 19.18 16.56 -5.39
C LYS A 37 20.13 17.71 -5.05
N SER A 38 20.02 18.85 -5.74
CA SER A 38 20.85 20.02 -5.52
C SER A 38 20.47 20.81 -4.27
N LEU A 39 19.17 20.86 -3.93
CA LEU A 39 18.72 21.50 -2.68
C LEU A 39 18.93 20.63 -1.45
N GLY A 40 19.22 19.33 -1.60
CA GLY A 40 19.45 18.42 -0.48
C GLY A 40 18.20 18.02 0.30
N ASN A 41 17.02 18.47 -0.12
CA ASN A 41 15.74 18.16 0.54
C ASN A 41 15.21 16.76 0.18
N VAL A 42 16.04 15.84 -0.32
CA VAL A 42 15.57 14.52 -0.79
C VAL A 42 15.40 13.57 0.40
N VAL A 43 14.21 12.99 0.53
CA VAL A 43 13.92 11.91 1.47
C VAL A 43 14.19 10.60 0.74
N ASP A 44 15.30 9.94 1.05
CA ASP A 44 15.62 8.63 0.50
C ASP A 44 14.66 7.56 1.05
N PRO A 45 14.00 6.78 0.18
CA PRO A 45 13.06 5.75 0.62
C PRO A 45 13.75 4.67 1.45
N SER A 46 15.03 4.39 1.18
CA SER A 46 15.83 3.44 1.96
C SER A 46 16.02 3.89 3.41
N ILE A 47 16.14 5.20 3.64
CA ILE A 47 16.29 5.77 4.99
C ILE A 47 14.98 5.68 5.76
N VAL A 48 13.84 5.91 5.10
CA VAL A 48 12.50 5.78 5.72
C VAL A 48 12.21 4.33 6.13
N ILE A 49 12.64 3.36 5.30
CA ILE A 49 12.41 1.93 5.53
C ILE A 49 13.38 1.38 6.59
N GLY A 50 14.68 1.62 6.42
CA GLY A 50 15.74 1.06 7.26
C GLY A 50 16.02 1.85 8.56
N GLY A 51 15.51 3.08 8.66
CA GLY A 51 15.91 4.03 9.69
C GLY A 51 17.16 4.79 9.31
N GLY A 52 17.28 6.03 9.76
CA GLY A 52 18.48 6.84 9.61
C GLY A 52 19.60 6.40 10.55
N LYS A 53 20.80 6.97 10.36
CA LYS A 53 21.96 6.74 11.26
C LYS A 53 21.66 7.11 12.72
N ASN A 54 20.74 8.05 12.94
CA ASN A 54 20.25 8.47 14.25
C ASN A 54 18.78 8.05 14.43
N GLN A 55 18.53 7.04 15.27
CA GLN A 55 17.17 6.53 15.53
C GLN A 55 16.25 7.54 16.26
N GLY A 56 16.82 8.61 16.84
CA GLY A 56 16.06 9.68 17.50
C GLY A 56 15.40 10.67 16.53
N GLU A 57 15.97 10.86 15.34
CA GLU A 57 15.46 11.82 14.34
C GLU A 57 14.73 11.12 13.18
N ALA A 58 15.16 9.90 12.82
CA ALA A 58 14.57 9.11 11.73
C ALA A 58 14.40 7.64 12.15
N PRO A 59 13.33 7.30 12.90
CA PRO A 59 13.06 5.90 13.26
C PRO A 59 12.69 5.08 12.01
N SER A 60 12.91 3.77 12.08
CA SER A 60 12.49 2.85 11.02
C SER A 60 10.96 2.75 11.00
N TYR A 61 10.33 3.34 9.99
CA TYR A 61 8.88 3.25 9.79
C TYR A 61 8.49 1.94 9.10
N GLY A 62 9.43 1.32 8.39
CA GLY A 62 9.20 0.11 7.61
C GLY A 62 8.50 0.39 6.27
N ALA A 63 8.58 -0.59 5.36
CA ALA A 63 8.07 -0.43 3.99
C ALA A 63 6.53 -0.33 3.92
N ASP A 64 5.82 -0.96 4.85
CA ASP A 64 4.36 -1.00 4.82
C ASP A 64 3.72 0.33 5.22
N VAL A 65 4.36 1.09 6.11
CA VAL A 65 3.91 2.45 6.46
C VAL A 65 4.02 3.38 5.26
N LEU A 66 5.10 3.27 4.48
CA LEU A 66 5.26 4.04 3.24
C LEU A 66 4.19 3.66 2.20
N ARG A 67 3.87 2.36 2.06
CA ARG A 67 2.80 1.90 1.17
C ARG A 67 1.43 2.41 1.60
N LEU A 68 1.15 2.37 2.91
CA LEU A 68 -0.09 2.90 3.47
C LEU A 68 -0.22 4.40 3.18
N TRP A 69 0.87 5.16 3.36
CA TRP A 69 0.89 6.58 3.00
C TRP A 69 0.61 6.80 1.51
N VAL A 70 1.29 6.09 0.61
CA VAL A 70 1.05 6.20 -0.85
C VAL A 70 -0.41 5.91 -1.21
N SER A 71 -1.06 4.95 -0.52
CA SER A 71 -2.47 4.65 -0.76
C SER A 71 -3.44 5.72 -0.24
N SER A 72 -3.00 6.55 0.71
CA SER A 72 -3.83 7.59 1.33
C SER A 72 -3.80 8.92 0.58
N VAL A 73 -2.87 9.10 -0.36
CA VAL A 73 -2.66 10.38 -1.04
C VAL A 73 -3.34 10.41 -2.41
N ASP A 74 -4.00 11.52 -2.72
CA ASP A 74 -4.58 11.76 -4.03
C ASP A 74 -3.47 12.02 -5.07
N TYR A 75 -3.37 11.14 -6.07
CA TYR A 75 -2.29 11.19 -7.07
C TYR A 75 -2.48 12.28 -8.14
N THR A 76 -3.65 12.93 -8.18
CA THR A 76 -3.99 13.97 -9.17
C THR A 76 -3.27 15.29 -8.92
N GLY A 77 -2.89 15.58 -7.68
CA GLY A 77 -2.20 16.79 -7.26
C GLY A 77 -0.77 16.53 -6.76
N ASP A 78 -0.06 17.63 -6.47
CA ASP A 78 1.23 17.54 -5.78
C ASP A 78 1.03 17.19 -4.31
N VAL A 79 1.89 16.32 -3.79
CA VAL A 79 1.73 15.73 -2.47
C VAL A 79 2.90 16.14 -1.58
N MET A 80 2.64 16.74 -0.42
CA MET A 80 3.70 17.07 0.53
C MET A 80 4.02 15.86 1.42
N ILE A 81 5.31 15.56 1.61
CA ILE A 81 5.77 14.55 2.56
C ILE A 81 6.66 15.18 3.63
N GLY A 82 6.39 14.83 4.89
CA GLY A 82 7.15 15.29 6.04
C GLY A 82 7.28 14.22 7.12
N PRO A 83 8.31 14.28 8.00
CA PRO A 83 8.47 13.40 9.14
C PRO A 83 7.22 13.28 10.03
N GLN A 84 6.44 14.36 10.19
CA GLN A 84 5.23 14.33 11.01
C GLN A 84 4.13 13.45 10.41
N VAL A 85 3.98 13.49 9.08
CA VAL A 85 3.00 12.64 8.37
C VAL A 85 3.41 11.17 8.49
N LEU A 86 4.69 10.85 8.32
CA LEU A 86 5.20 9.49 8.48
C LEU A 86 4.96 8.94 9.89
N ARG A 87 5.17 9.78 10.92
CA ARG A 87 4.88 9.43 12.30
C ARG A 87 3.39 9.11 12.50
N GLN A 88 2.50 9.96 11.99
CA GLN A 88 1.05 9.73 12.06
C GLN A 88 0.64 8.43 11.35
N MET A 89 1.21 8.16 10.16
CA MET A 89 0.94 6.92 9.42
C MET A 89 1.42 5.68 10.18
N SER A 90 2.53 5.78 10.90
CA SER A 90 3.03 4.69 11.74
C SER A 90 2.08 4.36 12.91
N ASP A 91 1.47 5.38 13.52
CA ASP A 91 0.49 5.19 14.59
C ASP A 91 -0.81 4.58 14.06
N ILE A 92 -1.28 5.02 12.89
CA ILE A 92 -2.44 4.43 12.21
C ILE A 92 -2.16 2.97 11.86
N TYR A 93 -0.98 2.67 11.34
CA TYR A 93 -0.58 1.29 11.03
C TYR A 93 -0.55 0.38 12.27
N ARG A 94 -0.02 0.88 13.40
CA ARG A 94 -0.02 0.14 14.68
C ARG A 94 -1.45 -0.13 15.18
N LYS A 95 -2.33 0.87 15.08
CA LYS A 95 -3.76 0.73 15.45
C LYS A 95 -4.47 -0.28 14.55
N LEU A 96 -4.27 -0.17 13.23
CA LEU A 96 -4.82 -1.09 12.24
C LEU A 96 -4.39 -2.53 12.50
N ARG A 97 -3.11 -2.76 12.77
CA ARG A 97 -2.61 -4.10 13.13
C ARG A 97 -3.22 -4.60 14.44
N GLY A 98 -3.38 -3.71 15.43
CA GLY A 98 -4.01 -4.02 16.70
C GLY A 98 -5.47 -4.46 16.54
N THR A 99 -6.27 -3.72 15.76
CA THR A 99 -7.66 -4.06 15.49
C THR A 99 -7.80 -5.34 14.68
N LEU A 100 -6.97 -5.54 13.65
CA LEU A 100 -6.96 -6.79 12.88
C LEU A 100 -6.62 -7.99 13.77
N ARG A 101 -5.62 -7.85 14.66
CA ARG A 101 -5.28 -8.92 15.62
C ARG A 101 -6.42 -9.20 16.60
N PHE A 102 -7.12 -8.17 17.07
CA PHE A 102 -8.28 -8.34 17.93
C PHE A 102 -9.41 -9.09 17.20
N LEU A 103 -9.76 -8.67 15.97
CA LEU A 103 -10.79 -9.35 15.16
C LEU A 103 -10.42 -10.82 14.90
N LEU A 104 -9.15 -11.11 14.59
CA LEU A 104 -8.66 -12.48 14.40
C LEU A 104 -8.71 -13.30 15.69
N ALA A 105 -8.38 -12.70 16.84
CA ALA A 105 -8.45 -13.39 18.13
C ALA A 105 -9.89 -13.77 18.51
N ASN A 106 -10.88 -12.95 18.16
CA ASN A 106 -12.30 -13.29 18.39
C ASN A 106 -12.79 -14.47 17.53
N LEU A 107 -12.09 -14.80 16.44
CA LEU A 107 -12.46 -15.89 15.53
C LEU A 107 -11.80 -17.23 15.87
N HIS A 108 -10.92 -17.26 16.89
CA HIS A 108 -10.14 -18.45 17.23
C HIS A 108 -11.01 -19.64 17.67
N ASP A 109 -12.16 -19.37 18.29
CA ASP A 109 -13.09 -20.41 18.76
C ASP A 109 -14.30 -20.58 17.82
N TRP A 110 -14.22 -20.01 16.61
CA TRP A 110 -15.28 -20.09 15.62
C TRP A 110 -15.15 -21.40 14.84
N GLU A 111 -15.81 -22.45 15.32
CA GLU A 111 -16.03 -23.65 14.52
C GLU A 111 -17.01 -23.32 13.39
N ALA A 112 -16.52 -23.22 12.16
CA ALA A 112 -17.37 -23.28 10.99
C ALA A 112 -18.02 -24.67 10.99
N CYS A 113 -19.23 -24.76 11.55
CA CYS A 113 -20.02 -25.99 11.56
C CYS A 113 -20.01 -26.55 10.14
N SER A 114 -19.21 -27.61 9.97
CA SER A 114 -19.06 -28.33 8.71
C SER A 114 -20.43 -28.89 8.40
N CYS A 115 -21.15 -28.18 7.54
CA CYS A 115 -22.44 -28.61 7.06
C CYS A 115 -22.28 -29.68 5.97
N PHE A 116 -21.50 -30.72 6.29
CA PHE A 116 -21.72 -32.06 5.78
C PHE A 116 -23.10 -32.60 6.24
N LEU A 117 -23.67 -32.03 7.31
CA LEU A 117 -25.01 -32.35 7.80
C LEU A 117 -26.17 -31.75 6.98
N ILE A 118 -25.96 -30.71 6.15
CA ILE A 118 -27.03 -30.25 5.23
C ILE A 118 -27.27 -31.26 4.09
N THR A 119 -26.29 -32.13 3.75
CA THR A 119 -26.50 -33.21 2.76
C THR A 119 -27.40 -34.35 3.30
N ILE A 120 -27.56 -34.49 4.61
CA ILE A 120 -28.48 -35.48 5.20
C ILE A 120 -29.92 -34.92 5.34
N ALA A 121 -30.08 -33.60 5.42
CA ALA A 121 -31.38 -32.95 5.63
C ALA A 121 -32.22 -32.73 4.35
N ILE A 122 -31.59 -32.74 3.17
CA ILE A 122 -32.26 -32.74 1.87
C ILE A 122 -31.95 -34.10 1.23
N GLY A 123 -32.88 -35.05 1.37
CA GLY A 123 -32.75 -36.44 0.95
C GLY A 123 -32.49 -36.63 -0.54
N PHE A 124 -31.26 -36.36 -0.97
CA PHE A 124 -30.79 -36.55 -2.34
C PHE A 124 -29.48 -37.34 -2.30
N THR A 125 -29.57 -38.64 -2.05
CA THR A 125 -28.50 -39.61 -2.33
C THR A 125 -28.28 -39.68 -3.85
N PRO A 126 -27.13 -39.27 -4.39
CA PRO A 126 -26.78 -39.61 -5.76
C PRO A 126 -26.49 -41.11 -5.86
N PRO A 127 -26.94 -41.81 -6.92
CA PRO A 127 -26.75 -43.23 -7.06
C PRO A 127 -25.33 -43.57 -7.55
N LEU A 128 -24.87 -44.77 -7.17
CA LEU A 128 -23.86 -45.61 -7.83
C LEU A 128 -22.37 -45.24 -7.65
N ARG A 129 -21.66 -46.00 -6.82
CA ARG A 129 -20.95 -47.23 -7.23
C ARG A 129 -20.37 -47.94 -6.01
#